data_AF-A0A1S3JZU6-F1
#
_entry.id   AF-A0A1S3JZU6-F1
#
_cell.length_a   1.000
_cell.length_b   1.000
_cell.length_c   1.000
_cell.angle_alpha   90.00
_cell.angle_beta   90.00
_cell.angle_gamma   90.00
#
_symmetry.space_group_name_H-M   'P 1'
#
loop_
_entity.id
_entity.type
_entity.pdbx_description
1 polymer ?
#
loop_
_entity_poly.entity_id
_entity_poly.type
_entity_poly.pdbx_seq_one_letter_code
_entity_poly.pdbx_strand_id
1 'polypeptide(L)'
;MEYLVMKTLAVEQPKLIMCMTALCKWTQPSHDAMQLGRDIIGQVRRTAAEDRENKQAILFEQQKALELLCVHEGWQWTNNTLIRELLWPELQEWGVQQPPTPSSNMVVEFALRMMGLVSFHCPPEHASSAHEIMKTLYTFLKSAQQSGGVVSWSIQTAVFESLLYLAPFSPELVSTACNSWLKENKDRMTEGMLGKVRGFYQCYMNKCPVLTLPDFVKASL
;
A
#
# COMPACT_ATOMS: atom_id res chain seq x y z
N MET A 1 -10.26 -13.19 -10.29
CA MET A 1 -9.55 -13.67 -11.50
C MET A 1 -8.06 -13.29 -11.45
N GLU A 2 -7.72 -12.04 -11.13
CA GLU A 2 -6.32 -11.57 -11.00
C GLU A 2 -5.44 -12.39 -10.02
N TYR A 3 -5.94 -12.71 -8.82
CA TYR A 3 -5.17 -13.47 -7.81
C TYR A 3 -4.72 -14.86 -8.29
N LEU A 4 -5.59 -15.58 -9.02
CA LEU A 4 -5.27 -16.90 -9.55
C LEU A 4 -4.19 -16.80 -10.65
N VAL A 5 -4.28 -15.78 -11.51
CA VAL A 5 -3.28 -15.52 -12.56
C VAL A 5 -1.93 -15.16 -11.93
N MET A 6 -1.91 -14.28 -10.92
CA MET A 6 -0.68 -13.95 -10.19
C MET A 6 -0.05 -15.17 -9.56
N LYS A 7 -0.86 -16.03 -8.91
CA LYS A 7 -0.36 -17.25 -8.27
C LYS A 7 0.19 -18.25 -9.29
N THR A 8 -0.43 -18.38 -10.46
CA THR A 8 0.10 -19.24 -11.55
C THR A 8 1.40 -18.70 -12.13
N LEU A 9 1.50 -17.38 -12.35
CA LEU A 9 2.72 -16.73 -12.85
C LEU A 9 3.87 -16.78 -11.83
N ALA A 10 3.53 -16.69 -10.54
CA ALA A 10 4.48 -16.76 -9.42
C ALA A 10 5.07 -18.16 -9.20
N VAL A 11 4.63 -19.21 -9.89
CA VAL A 11 5.22 -20.55 -9.74
C VAL A 11 6.39 -20.76 -10.71
N GLU A 12 6.44 -20.04 -11.83
CA GLU A 12 7.46 -20.22 -12.87
C GLU A 12 8.38 -19.01 -12.99
N GLN A 13 9.58 -19.09 -12.41
CA GLN A 13 10.59 -18.02 -12.39
C GLN A 13 10.87 -17.39 -13.79
N PRO A 14 10.97 -18.16 -14.90
CA PRO A 14 11.17 -17.55 -16.23
C PRO A 14 9.98 -16.69 -16.67
N LYS A 15 8.74 -17.14 -16.41
CA LYS A 15 7.52 -16.38 -16.76
C LYS A 15 7.38 -15.14 -15.90
N LEU A 16 7.75 -15.21 -14.62
CA LEU A 16 7.81 -14.06 -13.72
C LEU A 16 8.76 -13.00 -14.25
N ILE A 17 10.02 -13.37 -14.55
CA ILE A 17 11.02 -12.42 -15.05
C ILE A 17 10.56 -11.80 -16.37
N MET A 18 9.95 -12.57 -17.27
CA MET A 18 9.35 -12.02 -18.50
C MET A 18 8.25 -10.99 -18.21
N CYS A 19 7.34 -11.26 -17.29
CA CYS A 19 6.27 -10.32 -16.91
C CYS A 19 6.84 -9.05 -16.28
N MET A 20 7.79 -9.18 -15.36
CA MET A 20 8.44 -8.03 -14.73
C MET A 20 9.25 -7.21 -15.74
N THR A 21 9.91 -7.87 -16.69
CA THR A 21 10.64 -7.21 -17.79
C THR A 21 9.69 -6.36 -18.62
N ALA A 22 8.48 -6.86 -18.92
CA ALA A 22 7.47 -6.12 -19.65
C ALA A 22 6.95 -4.91 -18.85
N LEU A 23 6.62 -5.10 -17.56
CA LEU A 23 6.09 -4.06 -16.69
C LEU A 23 7.12 -2.95 -16.38
N CYS A 24 8.37 -3.33 -16.13
CA CYS A 24 9.46 -2.41 -15.77
C CYS A 24 10.30 -1.96 -16.96
N LYS A 25 9.95 -2.40 -18.18
CA LYS A 25 10.64 -2.11 -19.44
C LYS A 25 12.15 -2.38 -19.36
N TRP A 26 12.52 -3.49 -18.74
CA TRP A 26 13.92 -3.90 -18.61
C TRP A 26 14.46 -4.50 -19.90
N THR A 27 15.76 -4.31 -20.14
CA THR A 27 16.47 -4.97 -21.25
C THR A 27 17.22 -6.22 -20.77
N GLN A 28 17.78 -6.15 -19.57
CA GLN A 28 18.50 -7.25 -18.92
C GLN A 28 18.21 -7.22 -17.41
N PRO A 29 17.11 -7.85 -16.96
CA PRO A 29 16.77 -7.90 -15.55
C PRO A 29 17.75 -8.79 -14.77
N SER A 30 17.95 -8.48 -13.48
CA SER A 30 18.62 -9.39 -12.57
C SER A 30 17.82 -10.70 -12.39
N HIS A 31 18.50 -11.78 -12.02
CA HIS A 31 17.86 -13.00 -11.54
C HIS A 31 17.80 -13.08 -10.00
N ASP A 32 18.44 -12.13 -9.32
CA ASP A 32 18.43 -12.02 -7.85
C ASP A 32 17.24 -11.16 -7.40
N ALA A 33 16.39 -11.72 -6.53
CA ALA A 33 15.16 -11.09 -6.07
C ALA A 33 15.41 -9.78 -5.31
N MET A 34 16.47 -9.72 -4.50
CA MET A 34 16.82 -8.49 -3.77
C MET A 34 17.18 -7.38 -4.75
N GLN A 35 17.99 -7.69 -5.76
CA GLN A 35 18.36 -6.73 -6.79
C GLN A 35 17.16 -6.30 -7.62
N LEU A 36 16.26 -7.22 -7.98
CA LEU A 36 15.00 -6.88 -8.66
C LEU A 36 14.15 -5.90 -7.84
N GLY A 37 14.02 -6.13 -6.52
CA GLY A 37 13.33 -5.21 -5.61
C GLY A 37 13.99 -3.83 -5.59
N ARG A 38 15.32 -3.77 -5.46
CA ARG A 38 16.09 -2.50 -5.50
C ARG A 38 15.93 -1.76 -6.82
N ASP A 39 15.94 -2.48 -7.93
CA ASP A 39 15.81 -1.90 -9.26
C ASP A 39 14.43 -1.27 -9.45
N ILE A 40 13.37 -1.93 -8.97
CA ILE A 40 12.00 -1.37 -9.01
C ILE A 40 11.91 -0.12 -8.13
N ILE A 41 12.39 -0.15 -6.87
CA ILE A 41 12.37 1.04 -6.00
C ILE A 41 13.20 2.18 -6.62
N GLY A 42 14.34 1.88 -7.21
CA GLY A 42 15.14 2.85 -7.96
C GLY A 42 14.40 3.44 -9.15
N GLN A 43 13.61 2.65 -9.89
CA GLN A 43 12.76 3.14 -10.96
C GLN A 43 11.61 4.01 -10.45
N VAL A 44 10.99 3.66 -9.32
CA VAL A 44 9.94 4.47 -8.66
C VAL A 44 10.50 5.86 -8.31
N ARG A 45 11.69 5.92 -7.69
CA ARG A 45 12.36 7.20 -7.38
C ARG A 45 12.62 8.05 -8.63
N ARG A 46 13.10 7.44 -9.72
CA ARG A 46 13.31 8.14 -11.00
C ARG A 46 11.99 8.65 -11.58
N THR A 47 10.97 7.80 -11.61
CA THR A 47 9.63 8.14 -12.13
C THR A 47 9.01 9.29 -11.33
N ALA A 48 9.21 9.30 -10.01
CA ALA A 48 8.73 10.38 -9.13
C ALA A 48 9.47 11.70 -9.36
N ALA A 49 10.76 11.66 -9.72
CA ALA A 49 11.59 12.85 -9.92
C ALA A 49 11.43 13.47 -11.32
N GLU A 50 11.23 12.66 -12.35
CA GLU A 50 11.08 13.13 -13.74
C GLU A 50 9.72 13.80 -13.94
N ASP A 51 9.63 14.81 -14.79
CA ASP A 51 8.34 15.38 -15.21
C ASP A 51 7.80 14.67 -16.46
N ARG A 52 6.81 13.78 -16.25
CA ARG A 52 6.19 12.93 -17.26
C ARG A 52 4.68 12.96 -17.09
N GLU A 53 3.94 12.96 -18.19
CA GLU A 53 2.47 12.98 -18.17
C GLU A 53 1.87 11.65 -17.68
N ASN A 54 2.57 10.53 -17.88
CA ASN A 54 2.08 9.19 -17.59
C ASN A 54 2.67 8.56 -16.31
N LYS A 55 3.17 9.35 -15.35
CA LYS A 55 3.81 8.84 -14.12
C LYS A 55 2.96 7.84 -13.37
N GLN A 56 1.67 8.12 -13.21
CA GLN A 56 0.75 7.30 -12.42
C GLN A 56 0.56 5.92 -13.04
N ALA A 57 0.52 5.83 -14.37
CA ALA A 57 0.45 4.55 -15.07
C ALA A 57 1.75 3.75 -14.89
N ILE A 58 2.91 4.41 -14.99
CA ILE A 58 4.22 3.76 -14.79
C ILE A 58 4.38 3.27 -13.34
N LEU A 59 4.00 4.08 -12.36
CA LEU A 59 4.02 3.71 -10.94
C LEU A 59 3.09 2.52 -10.66
N PHE A 60 1.93 2.47 -11.32
CA PHE A 60 1.03 1.32 -11.21
C PHE A 60 1.66 0.05 -11.78
N GLU A 61 2.31 0.11 -12.95
CA GLU A 61 3.05 -1.03 -13.53
C GLU A 61 4.17 -1.52 -12.59
N GLN A 62 4.94 -0.59 -12.01
CA GLN A 62 5.98 -0.89 -11.02
C GLN A 62 5.41 -1.49 -9.73
N GLN A 63 4.26 -1.01 -9.27
CA GLN A 63 3.54 -1.57 -8.13
C GLN A 63 3.16 -3.02 -8.39
N LYS A 64 2.66 -3.32 -9.59
CA LYS A 64 2.28 -4.68 -10.00
C LYS A 64 3.48 -5.59 -10.18
N ALA A 65 4.59 -5.11 -10.73
CA ALA A 65 5.81 -5.89 -10.83
C ALA A 65 6.34 -6.28 -9.44
N LEU A 66 6.29 -5.35 -8.48
CA LEU A 66 6.75 -5.59 -7.11
C LEU A 66 5.79 -6.51 -6.34
N GLU A 67 4.47 -6.35 -6.50
CA GLU A 67 3.47 -7.27 -5.95
C GLU A 67 3.70 -8.70 -6.45
N LEU A 68 3.94 -8.88 -7.76
CA LEU A 68 4.24 -10.19 -8.36
C LEU A 68 5.50 -10.82 -7.76
N LEU A 69 6.56 -10.04 -7.58
CA LEU A 69 7.80 -10.51 -6.94
C LEU A 69 7.54 -10.98 -5.49
N CYS A 70 6.73 -10.25 -4.73
CA CYS A 70 6.36 -10.64 -3.36
C CYS A 70 5.60 -11.96 -3.31
N VAL A 71 4.66 -12.15 -4.23
CA VAL A 71 3.88 -13.39 -4.31
C VAL A 71 4.78 -14.57 -4.69
N HIS A 72 5.78 -14.36 -5.56
CA HIS A 72 6.77 -15.38 -5.93
C HIS A 72 7.70 -15.77 -4.79
N GLU A 73 8.32 -14.79 -4.15
CA GLU A 73 9.32 -15.01 -3.09
C GLU A 73 8.68 -15.42 -1.75
N GLY A 74 7.38 -15.15 -1.60
CA GLY A 74 6.61 -15.49 -0.41
C GLY A 74 6.79 -14.50 0.74
N TRP A 75 6.11 -14.80 1.85
CA TRP A 75 5.96 -13.87 2.96
C TRP A 75 7.26 -13.55 3.68
N GLN A 76 8.15 -14.53 3.86
CA GLN A 76 9.40 -14.33 4.59
C GLN A 76 10.28 -13.28 3.89
N TRP A 77 10.43 -13.38 2.57
CA TRP A 77 11.13 -12.37 1.77
C TRP A 77 10.38 -11.05 1.76
N THR A 78 9.06 -11.07 1.59
CA THR A 78 8.22 -9.85 1.57
C THR A 78 8.37 -9.04 2.86
N ASN A 79 8.32 -9.67 4.02
CA ASN A 79 8.44 -9.00 5.31
C ASN A 79 9.89 -8.57 5.56
N ASN A 80 10.85 -9.49 5.46
CA ASN A 80 12.22 -9.23 5.88
C ASN A 80 12.98 -8.35 4.90
N THR A 81 12.78 -8.54 3.60
CA THR A 81 13.51 -7.82 2.57
C THR A 81 12.69 -6.63 2.06
N LEU A 82 11.51 -6.86 1.46
CA LEU A 82 10.78 -5.73 0.88
C LEU A 82 10.36 -4.71 1.95
N ILE A 83 9.58 -5.11 2.95
CA ILE A 83 9.01 -4.16 3.90
C ILE A 83 10.11 -3.53 4.76
N ARG A 84 10.95 -4.34 5.40
CA ARG A 84 11.93 -3.84 6.38
C ARG A 84 13.19 -3.23 5.76
N GLU A 85 13.70 -3.78 4.65
CA GLU A 85 14.98 -3.32 4.09
C GLU A 85 14.82 -2.39 2.88
N LEU A 86 13.69 -2.41 2.16
CA LEU A 86 13.50 -1.60 0.96
C LEU A 86 12.47 -0.48 1.12
N LEU A 87 11.30 -0.76 1.73
CA LEU A 87 10.23 0.24 1.88
C LEU A 87 10.41 1.11 3.12
N TRP A 88 10.72 0.50 4.27
CA TRP A 88 10.86 1.22 5.53
C TRP A 88 11.93 2.33 5.49
N PRO A 89 13.11 2.14 4.87
CA PRO A 89 14.08 3.23 4.72
C PRO A 89 13.53 4.46 3.98
N GLU A 90 12.64 4.30 2.99
CA GLU A 90 12.02 5.44 2.30
C GLU A 90 11.20 6.30 3.28
N LEU A 91 10.47 5.67 4.19
CA LEU A 91 9.69 6.35 5.22
C LEU A 91 10.61 7.06 6.23
N GLN A 92 11.72 6.42 6.61
CA GLN A 92 12.69 6.99 7.55
C GLN A 92 13.39 8.21 6.95
N GLU A 93 13.84 8.11 5.70
CA GLU A 93 14.48 9.21 4.98
C GLU A 93 13.51 10.38 4.81
N TRP A 94 12.28 10.11 4.38
CA TRP A 94 11.24 11.14 4.25
C TRP A 94 10.90 11.81 5.58
N GLY A 95 10.83 11.05 6.68
CA GLY A 95 10.48 11.57 8.00
C GLY A 95 11.49 12.57 8.58
N VAL A 96 12.74 12.54 8.12
CA VAL A 96 13.78 13.52 8.52
C VAL A 96 13.92 14.69 7.53
N GLN A 97 13.28 14.62 6.35
CA GLN A 97 13.31 15.70 5.37
C GLN A 97 12.46 16.90 5.81
N GLN A 98 13.02 18.11 5.74
CA GLN A 98 12.31 19.35 6.07
C GLN A 98 12.66 20.48 5.07
N PRO A 99 11.72 20.91 4.20
CA PRO A 99 10.43 20.27 3.90
C PRO A 99 10.59 19.03 3.01
N PRO A 100 9.67 18.06 3.07
CA PRO A 100 9.62 16.98 2.09
C PRO A 100 9.40 17.49 0.66
N THR A 101 9.98 16.81 -0.33
CA THR A 101 9.82 17.18 -1.75
C THR A 101 8.59 16.48 -2.34
N PRO A 102 8.01 17.01 -3.44
CA PRO A 102 6.91 16.34 -4.14
C PRO A 102 7.29 14.92 -4.62
N SER A 103 8.54 14.72 -5.04
CA SER A 103 9.04 13.41 -5.45
C SER A 103 9.18 12.45 -4.27
N SER A 104 9.72 12.90 -3.12
CA SER A 104 9.82 12.04 -1.95
C SER A 104 8.45 11.66 -1.37
N ASN A 105 7.48 12.59 -1.42
CA ASN A 105 6.09 12.30 -1.08
C ASN A 105 5.51 11.16 -1.93
N MET A 106 5.77 11.17 -3.24
CA MET A 106 5.27 10.14 -4.17
C MET A 106 5.91 8.77 -3.91
N VAL A 107 7.20 8.73 -3.55
CA VAL A 107 7.90 7.49 -3.18
C VAL A 107 7.34 6.91 -1.88
N VAL A 108 7.11 7.74 -0.86
CA VAL A 108 6.50 7.31 0.41
C VAL A 108 5.06 6.87 0.22
N GLU A 109 4.31 7.58 -0.62
CA GLU A 109 2.96 7.19 -1.01
C GLU A 109 2.93 5.79 -1.64
N PHE A 110 3.86 5.50 -2.57
CA PHE A 110 4.05 4.17 -3.16
C PHE A 110 4.40 3.13 -2.09
N ALA A 111 5.35 3.42 -1.20
CA ALA A 111 5.79 2.49 -0.15
C ALA A 111 4.66 2.13 0.80
N LEU A 112 3.87 3.12 1.25
CA LEU A 112 2.72 2.91 2.12
C LEU A 112 1.65 2.05 1.46
N ARG A 113 1.33 2.29 0.18
CA ARG A 113 0.39 1.44 -0.58
C ARG A 113 0.91 0.01 -0.71
N MET A 114 2.19 -0.15 -1.01
CA MET A 114 2.82 -1.47 -1.10
C MET A 114 2.74 -2.22 0.22
N MET A 115 3.01 -1.58 1.37
CA MET A 115 2.89 -2.21 2.68
C MET A 115 1.49 -2.78 2.94
N GLY A 116 0.43 -2.03 2.60
CA GLY A 116 -0.94 -2.53 2.71
C GLY A 116 -1.22 -3.68 1.75
N LEU A 117 -0.87 -3.49 0.47
CA LEU A 117 -1.13 -4.44 -0.61
C LEU A 117 -0.46 -5.79 -0.38
N VAL A 118 0.83 -5.82 -0.05
CA VAL A 118 1.56 -7.08 0.12
C VAL A 118 1.16 -7.79 1.41
N SER A 119 0.77 -7.03 2.44
CA SER A 119 0.28 -7.61 3.69
C SER A 119 -1.09 -8.26 3.55
N PHE A 120 -1.90 -7.87 2.56
CA PHE A 120 -3.13 -8.60 2.23
C PHE A 120 -2.84 -10.07 1.86
N HIS A 121 -1.68 -10.34 1.26
CA HIS A 121 -1.23 -11.69 0.90
C HIS A 121 -0.53 -12.43 2.05
N CYS A 122 -0.49 -11.84 3.26
CA CYS A 122 0.14 -12.45 4.43
C CYS A 122 -0.60 -13.75 4.84
N PRO A 123 0.11 -14.88 4.94
CA PRO A 123 -0.48 -16.14 5.40
C PRO A 123 -1.03 -16.05 6.83
N PRO A 124 -2.09 -16.79 7.18
CA PRO A 124 -2.70 -16.77 8.53
C PRO A 124 -1.71 -17.04 9.67
N GLU A 125 -0.74 -17.93 9.46
CA GLU A 125 0.33 -18.26 10.41
C GLU A 125 1.25 -17.06 10.75
N HIS A 126 1.22 -16.01 9.92
CA HIS A 126 1.97 -14.78 10.09
C HIS A 126 1.08 -13.57 10.39
N ALA A 127 -0.17 -13.78 10.81
CA ALA A 127 -1.13 -12.71 11.11
C ALA A 127 -0.62 -11.68 12.13
N SER A 128 0.31 -12.06 13.02
CA SER A 128 0.98 -11.13 13.95
C SER A 128 1.79 -10.06 13.21
N SER A 129 2.46 -10.41 12.10
CA SER A 129 3.22 -9.45 11.29
C SER A 129 2.30 -8.45 10.59
N ALA A 130 1.17 -8.93 10.05
CA ALA A 130 0.16 -8.05 9.45
C ALA A 130 -0.44 -7.10 10.49
N HIS A 131 -0.66 -7.56 11.73
CA HIS A 131 -1.09 -6.72 12.84
C HIS A 131 -0.09 -5.61 13.19
N GLU A 132 1.21 -5.92 13.23
CA GLU A 132 2.24 -4.91 13.51
C GLU A 132 2.31 -3.86 12.41
N ILE A 133 2.22 -4.26 11.14
CA ILE A 133 2.15 -3.33 10.00
C ILE A 133 0.91 -2.43 10.12
N MET A 134 -0.24 -3.01 10.43
CA MET A 134 -1.50 -2.29 10.64
C MET A 134 -1.40 -1.27 11.79
N LYS A 135 -0.78 -1.64 12.92
CA LYS A 135 -0.55 -0.71 14.05
C LYS A 135 0.38 0.44 13.65
N THR A 136 1.43 0.17 12.88
CA THR A 136 2.33 1.20 12.36
C THR A 136 1.59 2.17 11.45
N LEU A 137 0.80 1.67 10.49
CA LEU A 137 -0.02 2.50 9.60
C LEU A 137 -1.08 3.30 10.37
N TYR A 138 -1.74 2.70 11.35
CA TYR A 138 -2.69 3.40 12.21
C TYR A 138 -2.03 4.53 12.99
N THR A 139 -0.88 4.27 13.59
CA THR A 139 -0.11 5.26 14.36
C THR A 139 0.32 6.41 13.44
N PHE A 140 0.81 6.09 12.24
CA PHE A 140 1.17 7.08 11.24
C PHE A 140 -0.02 7.98 10.88
N LEU A 141 -1.19 7.39 10.59
CA LEU A 141 -2.39 8.15 10.23
C LEU A 141 -2.80 9.11 11.35
N LYS A 142 -2.79 8.63 12.59
CA LYS A 142 -3.09 9.45 13.77
C LYS A 142 -2.10 10.60 13.94
N SER A 143 -0.80 10.35 13.77
CA SER A 143 0.23 11.39 13.82
C SER A 143 0.07 12.42 12.69
N ALA A 144 -0.29 11.98 11.48
CA ALA A 144 -0.55 12.86 10.35
C ALA A 144 -1.75 13.79 10.58
N GLN A 145 -2.79 13.33 11.28
CA GLN A 145 -3.93 14.16 11.70
C GLN A 145 -3.51 15.23 12.71
N GLN A 146 -2.61 14.89 13.62
CA GLN A 146 -2.10 15.79 14.66
C GLN A 146 -1.06 16.79 14.14
N SER A 147 -0.47 16.55 12.96
CA SER A 147 0.63 17.36 12.42
C SER A 147 0.17 18.68 11.78
N GLY A 148 -1.08 19.12 11.96
CA GLY A 148 -1.57 20.40 11.45
C GLY A 148 -1.54 20.55 9.92
N GLY A 149 -1.65 19.46 9.17
CA GLY A 149 -1.65 19.48 7.70
C GLY A 149 -0.27 19.42 7.03
N VAL A 150 0.81 19.24 7.80
CA VAL A 150 2.18 19.04 7.26
C VAL A 150 2.27 17.79 6.38
N VAL A 151 1.57 16.70 6.75
CA VAL A 151 1.53 15.48 5.93
C VAL A 151 0.56 15.66 4.77
N SER A 152 1.05 15.43 3.55
CA SER A 152 0.27 15.60 2.33
C SER A 152 -0.97 14.71 2.29
N TRP A 153 -1.99 15.17 1.56
CA TRP A 153 -3.23 14.41 1.38
C TRP A 153 -2.99 13.05 0.73
N SER A 154 -2.12 13.00 -0.27
CA SER A 154 -1.86 11.76 -1.00
C SER A 154 -1.23 10.69 -0.11
N ILE A 155 -0.35 11.07 0.82
CA ILE A 155 0.20 10.18 1.84
C ILE A 155 -0.89 9.71 2.80
N GLN A 156 -1.72 10.61 3.33
CA GLN A 156 -2.81 10.22 4.24
C GLN A 156 -3.78 9.22 3.59
N THR A 157 -4.16 9.47 2.34
CA THR A 157 -5.03 8.56 1.58
C THR A 157 -4.35 7.22 1.28
N ALA A 158 -3.05 7.19 0.99
CA ALA A 158 -2.32 5.94 0.84
C ALA A 158 -2.35 5.10 2.13
N VAL A 159 -2.11 5.69 3.29
CA VAL A 159 -2.20 4.98 4.58
C VAL A 159 -3.61 4.47 4.84
N PHE A 160 -4.61 5.32 4.62
CA PHE A 160 -6.00 4.96 4.78
C PHE A 160 -6.40 3.77 3.89
N GLU A 161 -6.02 3.78 2.61
CA GLU A 161 -6.29 2.68 1.67
C GLU A 161 -5.54 1.41 2.07
N SER A 162 -4.30 1.54 2.56
CA SER A 162 -3.51 0.40 3.07
C SER A 162 -4.13 -0.26 4.29
N LEU A 163 -4.76 0.52 5.18
CA LEU A 163 -5.50 -0.03 6.31
C LEU A 163 -6.71 -0.85 5.85
N LEU A 164 -7.40 -0.43 4.78
CA LEU A 164 -8.53 -1.21 4.23
C LEU A 164 -8.09 -2.58 3.71
N TYR A 165 -6.90 -2.71 3.13
CA TYR A 165 -6.33 -4.00 2.74
C TYR A 165 -6.06 -4.93 3.93
N LEU A 166 -5.84 -4.37 5.11
CA LEU A 166 -5.55 -5.12 6.34
C LEU A 166 -6.80 -5.50 7.15
N ALA A 167 -7.99 -5.11 6.67
CA ALA A 167 -9.27 -5.46 7.29
C ALA A 167 -9.48 -6.97 7.56
N PRO A 168 -8.98 -7.92 6.74
CA PRO A 168 -9.09 -9.34 7.07
C PRO A 168 -8.41 -9.75 8.39
N PHE A 169 -7.43 -8.99 8.88
CA PHE A 169 -6.68 -9.31 10.10
C PHE A 169 -7.30 -8.69 11.35
N SER A 170 -7.81 -7.45 11.28
CA SER A 170 -8.61 -6.84 12.35
C SER A 170 -9.51 -5.73 11.79
N PRO A 171 -10.76 -6.06 11.46
CA PRO A 171 -11.71 -5.05 10.97
C PRO A 171 -12.05 -4.01 12.04
N GLU A 172 -11.96 -4.33 13.34
CA GLU A 172 -12.22 -3.40 14.45
C GLU A 172 -11.17 -2.27 14.50
N LEU A 173 -9.89 -2.60 14.37
CA LEU A 173 -8.82 -1.61 14.38
C LEU A 173 -8.90 -0.72 13.12
N VAL A 174 -9.13 -1.33 11.96
CA VAL A 174 -9.31 -0.61 10.68
C VAL A 174 -10.50 0.34 10.77
N SER A 175 -11.65 -0.11 11.26
CA SER A 175 -12.83 0.74 11.44
C SER A 175 -12.56 1.91 12.38
N THR A 176 -11.85 1.68 13.48
CA THR A 176 -11.49 2.74 14.44
C THR A 176 -10.63 3.81 13.77
N ALA A 177 -9.58 3.38 13.05
CA ALA A 177 -8.67 4.25 12.32
C ALA A 177 -9.42 5.05 11.24
N CYS A 178 -10.16 4.34 10.38
CA CYS A 178 -10.91 4.94 9.30
C CYS A 178 -11.94 5.93 9.82
N ASN A 179 -12.72 5.60 10.85
CA ASN A 179 -13.75 6.51 11.36
C ASN A 179 -13.20 7.80 11.94
N SER A 180 -12.06 7.73 12.65
CA SER A 180 -11.42 8.94 13.16
C SER A 180 -10.99 9.84 12.01
N TRP A 181 -10.33 9.27 11.00
CA TRP A 181 -9.81 10.01 9.86
C TRP A 181 -10.91 10.56 8.93
N LEU A 182 -11.95 9.76 8.69
CA LEU A 182 -13.10 10.14 7.86
C LEU A 182 -13.89 11.30 8.46
N LYS A 183 -14.05 11.36 9.79
CA LYS A 183 -14.76 12.46 10.46
C LYS A 183 -14.08 13.82 10.24
N GLU A 184 -12.75 13.85 10.30
CA GLU A 184 -11.95 15.06 10.14
C GLU A 184 -11.83 15.50 8.67
N ASN A 185 -11.97 14.55 7.73
CA ASN A 185 -11.71 14.79 6.31
C ASN A 185 -12.94 14.61 5.41
N LYS A 186 -14.16 14.58 5.98
CA LYS A 186 -15.41 14.31 5.26
C LYS A 186 -15.58 15.16 3.99
N ASP A 187 -15.19 16.43 4.05
CA ASP A 187 -15.42 17.41 2.96
C ASP A 187 -14.41 17.25 1.80
N ARG A 188 -13.38 16.42 2.00
CA ARG A 188 -12.31 16.14 1.02
C ARG A 188 -12.45 14.75 0.40
N MET A 189 -13.44 13.98 0.82
CA MET A 189 -13.68 12.63 0.35
C MET A 189 -14.20 12.65 -1.09
N THR A 190 -13.61 11.82 -1.94
CA THR A 190 -14.13 11.57 -3.29
C THR A 190 -15.12 10.40 -3.26
N GLU A 191 -15.99 10.30 -4.27
CA GLU A 191 -16.89 9.15 -4.40
C GLU A 191 -16.15 7.81 -4.50
N GLY A 192 -14.97 7.79 -5.15
CA GLY A 192 -14.15 6.58 -5.19
C GLY A 192 -13.70 6.11 -3.80
N MET A 193 -13.33 7.05 -2.94
CA MET A 193 -12.94 6.76 -1.56
C MET A 193 -14.13 6.33 -0.70
N LEU A 194 -15.28 7.01 -0.84
CA LEU A 194 -16.52 6.61 -0.17
C LEU A 194 -16.97 5.22 -0.61
N GLY A 195 -16.82 4.88 -1.90
CA GLY A 195 -17.06 3.54 -2.43
C GLY A 195 -16.22 2.46 -1.73
N LYS A 196 -14.92 2.71 -1.52
CA LYS A 196 -14.04 1.79 -0.78
C LYS A 196 -14.49 1.61 0.68
N VAL A 197 -14.89 2.68 1.35
CA VAL A 197 -15.44 2.62 2.72
C VAL A 197 -16.72 1.80 2.77
N ARG A 198 -17.65 2.09 1.86
CA ARG A 198 -18.92 1.33 1.76
C ARG A 198 -18.64 -0.15 1.55
N GLY A 199 -17.73 -0.50 0.64
CA GLY A 199 -17.32 -1.89 0.40
C GLY A 199 -16.75 -2.59 1.63
N PHE A 200 -15.89 -1.90 2.40
CA PHE A 200 -15.39 -2.41 3.69
C PHE A 200 -16.55 -2.71 4.65
N TYR A 201 -17.43 -1.74 4.90
CA TYR A 201 -18.52 -1.93 5.85
C TYR A 201 -19.54 -2.97 5.40
N GLN A 202 -19.87 -3.05 4.12
CA GLN A 202 -20.73 -4.10 3.58
C GLN A 202 -20.14 -5.51 3.81
N CYS A 203 -18.81 -5.66 3.74
CA CYS A 203 -18.14 -6.94 3.94
C CYS A 203 -18.09 -7.37 5.42
N TYR A 204 -17.90 -6.42 6.34
CA TYR A 204 -17.56 -6.72 7.74
C TYR A 204 -18.64 -6.39 8.76
N MET A 205 -19.62 -5.52 8.48
CA MET A 205 -20.62 -5.11 9.47
C MET A 205 -21.47 -6.28 9.98
N ASN A 206 -21.81 -7.24 9.12
CA ASN A 206 -22.52 -8.45 9.52
C ASN A 206 -21.64 -9.46 10.29
N LYS A 207 -20.32 -9.34 10.17
CA LYS A 207 -19.34 -10.24 10.81
C LYS A 207 -18.82 -9.69 12.14
N CYS A 208 -18.84 -8.36 12.30
CA CYS A 208 -18.30 -7.65 13.44
C CYS A 208 -19.36 -6.64 13.95
N PRO A 209 -20.22 -7.03 14.90
CA PRO A 209 -21.33 -6.20 15.39
C PRO A 209 -20.90 -4.86 16.03
N VAL A 210 -19.63 -4.76 16.42
CA VAL A 210 -19.04 -3.54 17.01
C VAL A 210 -18.79 -2.45 15.96
N LEU A 211 -18.80 -2.80 14.66
CA LEU A 211 -18.56 -1.84 13.58
C LEU A 211 -19.72 -0.88 13.41
N THR A 212 -19.43 0.41 13.57
CA THR A 212 -20.41 1.49 13.40
C THR A 212 -20.03 2.33 12.19
N LEU A 213 -20.85 2.24 11.14
CA LEU A 213 -20.72 3.05 9.94
C LEU A 213 -21.07 4.52 10.24
N PRO A 214 -20.23 5.51 9.90
CA PRO A 214 -20.56 6.92 10.08
C PRO A 214 -21.79 7.34 9.25
N ASP A 215 -22.65 8.18 9.82
CA ASP A 215 -23.96 8.49 9.22
C ASP A 215 -23.87 9.17 7.85
N PHE A 216 -22.84 10.00 7.61
CA PHE A 216 -22.62 10.61 6.29
C PHE A 216 -22.21 9.60 5.22
N VAL A 217 -21.72 8.42 5.60
CA VAL A 217 -21.43 7.33 4.67
C VAL A 217 -22.70 6.50 4.41
N LYS A 218 -23.65 6.46 5.36
CA LYS A 218 -24.97 5.84 5.20
C LYS A 218 -25.87 6.58 4.22
N ALA A 219 -25.77 7.91 4.16
CA ALA A 219 -26.64 8.75 3.32
C ALA A 219 -26.47 8.52 1.80
N SER A 220 -25.50 7.71 1.39
CA SER A 220 -25.15 7.40 0.00
C SER A 220 -25.11 5.90 -0.29
N LEU A 221 -25.76 5.09 0.56
CA LEU A 221 -25.97 3.64 0.36
C LEU A 221 -27.36 3.36 -0.21
#